data_AF-A0A382MKE8-F1
#
_entry.id   AF-A0A382MKE8-F1
#
_cell.length_a   1.000
_cell.length_b   1.000
_cell.length_c   1.000
_cell.angle_alpha   90.00
_cell.angle_beta   90.00
_cell.angle_gamma   90.00
#
_symmetry.space_group_name_H-M   'P 1'
#
loop_
_entity.id
_entity.type
_entity.pdbx_description
1 polymer ?
#
loop_
_entity_poly.entity_id
_entity_poly.type
_entity_poly.pdbx_seq_one_letter_code
_entity_poly.pdbx_strand_id
1 'polypeptide(L)'
;MVGHPSTSEFICQKLINKFVSDEISLPTYHSRTAPNELLLLMDQAIEAWHSTKPAGDIDKIMRVILDPKKQESAFWQDIGYRGKIKTPVEYINSSIRALDADVTDTKLPDYNSDLGMELFVRDDPDGYSEIGADWMDTSTLLERMTFAQTVASNADKYVEWDAETLFSERGPDTLVRYHVPTNGALNLDWTRVDFNDAKWSASGTSVGYDTNADYTDFIDLDVQTGMHQKRTSVYIRLPFLVDDPGQFDYLRLDMRYDDGFVAYLNGVRVAAANAPETLAWDSNAAEGHSDSEAREYQAFSLSNHIKRLKKGKNILAIHGLNVSSTSSDFLIQPRLRGGLGGGESIVNYFDRLLFQKSLTAEQRGILLDFVNSNAIGRP
;
A
#
# COMPACT_ATOMS: atom_id res chain seq x y z
N MET A 1 6.57 -21.21 -30.97
CA MET A 1 6.16 -22.11 -29.86
C MET A 1 4.77 -21.75 -29.33
N VAL A 2 4.52 -20.50 -28.95
CA VAL A 2 3.23 -20.00 -28.38
C VAL A 2 1.97 -20.33 -29.19
N GLY A 3 2.07 -20.48 -30.51
CA GLY A 3 0.93 -20.84 -31.38
C GLY A 3 0.64 -22.34 -31.51
N HIS A 4 1.44 -23.22 -30.90
CA HIS A 4 1.23 -24.66 -30.97
C HIS A 4 0.20 -25.09 -29.91
N PRO A 5 -0.82 -25.92 -30.24
CA PRO A 5 -1.87 -26.32 -29.30
C PRO A 5 -1.32 -26.92 -28.00
N SER A 6 -0.34 -27.83 -28.10
CA SER A 6 0.30 -28.45 -26.94
C SER A 6 0.95 -27.46 -25.98
N THR A 7 1.36 -26.27 -26.45
CA THR A 7 1.90 -25.23 -25.54
C THR A 7 0.80 -24.65 -24.67
N SER A 8 -0.35 -24.27 -25.26
CA SER A 8 -1.49 -23.76 -24.51
C SER A 8 -2.05 -24.79 -23.53
N GLU A 9 -2.20 -26.05 -23.98
CA GLU A 9 -2.69 -27.14 -23.14
C GLU A 9 -1.74 -27.42 -21.97
N PHE A 10 -0.45 -27.54 -22.23
CA PHE A 10 0.53 -27.83 -21.19
C PHE A 10 0.59 -26.73 -20.13
N ILE A 11 0.64 -25.46 -20.54
CA ILE A 11 0.74 -24.35 -19.59
C ILE A 11 -0.57 -24.17 -18.82
N CYS A 12 -1.74 -24.23 -19.48
CA CYS A 12 -3.02 -24.11 -18.79
C CYS A 12 -3.23 -25.25 -17.78
N GLN A 13 -2.90 -26.50 -18.14
CA GLN A 13 -2.97 -27.62 -17.19
C GLN A 13 -2.07 -27.35 -15.97
N LYS A 14 -0.82 -26.91 -16.19
CA LYS A 14 0.11 -26.65 -15.09
C LYS A 14 -0.38 -25.53 -14.15
N LEU A 15 -0.99 -24.48 -14.69
CA LEU A 15 -1.58 -23.42 -13.86
C LEU A 15 -2.79 -23.95 -13.06
N ILE A 16 -3.67 -24.73 -13.68
CA ILE A 16 -4.82 -25.34 -12.98
C ILE A 16 -4.34 -26.30 -11.89
N ASN A 17 -3.34 -27.14 -12.16
CA ASN A 17 -2.75 -28.02 -11.15
C ASN A 17 -2.08 -27.24 -10.02
N LYS A 18 -1.45 -26.10 -10.31
CA LYS A 18 -0.80 -25.30 -9.25
C LYS A 18 -1.81 -24.60 -8.34
N PHE A 19 -2.91 -24.09 -8.89
CA PHE A 19 -3.82 -23.20 -8.15
C PHE A 19 -5.17 -23.81 -7.77
N VAL A 20 -5.59 -24.89 -8.43
CA VAL A 20 -6.94 -25.47 -8.25
C VAL A 20 -6.88 -26.92 -7.79
N SER A 21 -6.44 -27.84 -8.65
CA SER A 21 -6.50 -29.28 -8.37
C SER A 21 -5.62 -30.10 -9.34
N ASP A 22 -5.04 -31.21 -8.83
CA ASP A 22 -4.29 -32.18 -9.64
C ASP A 22 -5.20 -33.21 -10.36
N GLU A 23 -6.51 -33.17 -10.14
CA GLU A 23 -7.48 -34.12 -10.74
C GLU A 23 -7.72 -33.90 -12.26
N ILE A 24 -6.83 -33.18 -12.92
CA ILE A 24 -6.81 -33.01 -14.38
C ILE A 24 -5.39 -33.15 -14.94
N SER A 25 -5.28 -33.97 -15.97
CA SER A 25 -4.09 -34.21 -16.79
C SER A 25 -4.44 -34.15 -18.29
N LEU A 26 -3.46 -33.92 -19.18
CA LEU A 26 -3.71 -33.95 -20.63
C LEU A 26 -4.46 -35.21 -21.09
N PRO A 27 -4.09 -36.45 -20.67
CA PRO A 27 -4.84 -37.64 -21.05
C PRO A 27 -6.32 -37.57 -20.65
N THR A 28 -6.60 -37.22 -19.39
CA THR A 28 -7.98 -37.13 -18.87
C THR A 28 -8.77 -35.96 -19.47
N TYR A 29 -8.09 -34.89 -19.89
CA TYR A 29 -8.68 -33.77 -20.61
C TYR A 29 -9.06 -34.17 -22.03
N HIS A 30 -8.15 -34.84 -22.75
CA HIS A 30 -8.39 -35.33 -24.11
C HIS A 30 -9.46 -36.43 -24.17
N SER A 31 -9.49 -37.34 -23.19
CA SER A 31 -10.54 -38.36 -23.07
C SER A 31 -11.83 -37.84 -22.42
N ARG A 32 -11.83 -36.58 -21.94
CA ARG A 32 -12.96 -35.95 -21.22
C ARG A 32 -13.45 -36.77 -20.02
N THR A 33 -12.52 -37.37 -19.27
CA THR A 33 -12.80 -38.19 -18.07
C THR A 33 -12.46 -37.50 -16.75
N ALA A 34 -11.82 -36.32 -16.78
CA ALA A 34 -11.64 -35.50 -15.59
C ALA A 34 -12.98 -34.91 -15.10
N PRO A 35 -13.07 -34.41 -13.84
CA PRO A 35 -14.23 -33.69 -13.35
C PRO A 35 -14.68 -32.57 -14.30
N ASN A 36 -16.00 -32.41 -14.48
CA ASN A 36 -16.57 -31.52 -15.49
C ASN A 36 -16.20 -30.05 -15.26
N GLU A 37 -16.11 -29.64 -13.99
CA GLU A 37 -15.68 -28.32 -13.54
C GLU A 37 -14.26 -27.99 -14.02
N LEU A 38 -13.34 -28.96 -13.93
CA LEU A 38 -11.95 -28.80 -14.36
C LEU A 38 -11.81 -28.84 -15.89
N LEU A 39 -12.63 -29.66 -16.57
CA LEU A 39 -12.69 -29.67 -18.04
C LEU A 39 -13.14 -28.31 -18.58
N LEU A 40 -14.22 -27.76 -18.02
CA LEU A 40 -14.73 -26.43 -18.39
C LEU A 40 -13.70 -25.33 -18.11
N LEU A 41 -13.06 -25.37 -16.94
CA LEU A 41 -12.02 -24.39 -16.61
C LEU A 41 -10.82 -24.47 -17.57
N MET A 42 -10.41 -25.67 -17.96
CA MET A 42 -9.34 -25.90 -18.92
C MET A 42 -9.69 -25.35 -20.31
N ASP A 43 -10.92 -25.61 -20.79
CA ASP A 43 -11.41 -25.05 -22.06
C ASP A 43 -11.40 -23.51 -22.03
N GLN A 44 -11.88 -22.90 -20.95
CA GLN A 44 -11.90 -21.43 -20.77
C GLN A 44 -10.49 -20.83 -20.67
N ALA A 45 -9.56 -21.50 -20.02
CA ALA A 45 -8.16 -21.05 -19.92
C ALA A 45 -7.46 -21.09 -21.29
N ILE A 46 -7.70 -22.14 -22.08
CA ILE A 46 -7.17 -22.25 -23.46
C ILE A 46 -7.82 -21.20 -24.37
N GLU A 47 -9.12 -20.96 -24.25
CA GLU A 47 -9.79 -19.86 -24.98
C GLU A 47 -9.17 -18.50 -24.63
N ALA A 48 -8.93 -18.24 -23.34
CA ALA A 48 -8.26 -17.04 -22.88
C ALA A 48 -6.86 -16.87 -23.50
N TRP A 49 -6.07 -17.95 -23.56
CA TRP A 49 -4.75 -17.98 -24.20
C TRP A 49 -4.80 -17.50 -25.66
N HIS A 50 -5.77 -17.99 -26.44
CA HIS A 50 -5.88 -17.67 -27.87
C HIS A 50 -6.61 -16.34 -28.16
N SER A 51 -7.29 -15.78 -27.16
CA SER A 51 -8.03 -14.53 -27.30
C SER A 51 -7.17 -13.26 -27.34
N THR A 52 -5.87 -13.36 -27.03
CA THR A 52 -4.94 -12.22 -27.00
C THR A 52 -4.00 -12.18 -28.21
N LYS A 53 -3.44 -10.99 -28.47
CA LYS A 53 -2.42 -10.77 -29.51
C LYS A 53 -1.24 -10.00 -28.92
N PRO A 54 -0.05 -10.61 -28.76
CA PRO A 54 0.24 -12.02 -29.02
C PRO A 54 -0.54 -12.97 -28.09
N ALA A 55 -0.73 -14.22 -28.52
CA ALA A 55 -1.37 -15.25 -27.69
C ALA A 55 -0.53 -15.57 -26.44
N GLY A 56 -1.16 -16.14 -25.41
CA GLY A 56 -0.47 -16.56 -24.18
C GLY A 56 -0.31 -15.48 -23.11
N ASP A 57 -1.25 -14.54 -23.02
CA ASP A 57 -1.32 -13.59 -21.90
C ASP A 57 -1.70 -14.31 -20.60
N ILE A 58 -0.70 -14.54 -19.75
CA ILE A 58 -0.85 -15.25 -18.47
C ILE A 58 -1.74 -14.47 -17.49
N ASP A 59 -1.75 -13.13 -17.49
CA ASP A 59 -2.65 -12.36 -16.60
C ASP A 59 -4.10 -12.66 -16.94
N LYS A 60 -4.43 -12.68 -18.23
CA LYS A 60 -5.79 -13.01 -18.68
C LYS A 60 -6.20 -14.43 -18.32
N ILE A 61 -5.29 -15.39 -18.46
CA ILE A 61 -5.54 -16.80 -18.09
C ILE A 61 -5.75 -16.92 -16.58
N MET A 62 -4.92 -16.27 -15.77
CA MET A 62 -5.06 -16.27 -14.32
C MET A 62 -6.36 -15.62 -13.84
N ARG A 63 -6.85 -14.57 -14.52
CA ARG A 63 -8.17 -13.99 -14.24
C ARG A 63 -9.33 -14.93 -14.52
N VAL A 64 -9.18 -15.85 -15.47
CA VAL A 64 -10.18 -16.90 -15.74
C VAL A 64 -10.12 -17.99 -14.67
N ILE A 65 -8.91 -18.47 -14.34
CA ILE A 65 -8.71 -19.50 -13.31
C ILE A 65 -9.20 -19.04 -11.95
N LEU A 66 -8.73 -17.87 -11.50
CA LEU A 66 -9.03 -17.36 -10.16
C LEU A 66 -10.38 -16.63 -10.08
N ASP A 67 -10.99 -16.29 -11.22
CA ASP A 67 -12.28 -15.58 -11.34
C ASP A 67 -12.67 -14.71 -10.12
N PRO A 68 -11.89 -13.66 -9.82
CA PRO A 68 -12.06 -12.90 -8.58
C PRO A 68 -13.36 -12.06 -8.56
N LYS A 69 -14.07 -11.96 -9.69
CA LYS A 69 -15.26 -11.12 -9.81
C LYS A 69 -16.56 -11.90 -9.70
N LYS A 70 -16.69 -13.02 -10.42
CA LYS A 70 -17.93 -13.81 -10.39
C LYS A 70 -17.83 -14.97 -9.40
N GLN A 71 -16.61 -15.45 -9.13
CA GLN A 71 -16.34 -16.57 -8.24
C GLN A 71 -17.07 -17.86 -8.67
N GLU A 72 -17.22 -18.06 -9.98
CA GLU A 72 -17.92 -19.20 -10.58
C GLU A 72 -16.96 -20.31 -11.03
N SER A 73 -15.66 -20.02 -11.15
CA SER A 73 -14.66 -20.99 -11.58
C SER A 73 -14.47 -22.13 -10.59
N ALA A 74 -13.90 -23.26 -11.05
CA ALA A 74 -13.60 -24.41 -10.21
C ALA A 74 -12.71 -24.09 -8.99
N PHE A 75 -11.95 -22.99 -9.02
CA PHE A 75 -11.17 -22.49 -7.88
C PHE A 75 -12.04 -22.19 -6.64
N TRP A 76 -13.25 -21.66 -6.84
CA TRP A 76 -14.16 -21.27 -5.76
C TRP A 76 -15.19 -22.34 -5.39
N GLN A 77 -15.19 -23.46 -6.11
CA GLN A 77 -16.12 -24.56 -5.91
C GLN A 77 -15.50 -25.65 -5.02
N ASP A 78 -16.31 -26.61 -4.57
CA ASP A 78 -15.89 -27.69 -3.69
C ASP A 78 -14.68 -28.49 -4.24
N ILE A 79 -14.57 -28.63 -5.56
CA ILE A 79 -13.46 -29.31 -6.24
C ILE A 79 -12.09 -28.59 -6.05
N GLY A 80 -12.11 -27.26 -5.87
CA GLY A 80 -10.91 -26.47 -5.60
C GLY A 80 -10.72 -26.16 -4.11
N TYR A 81 -11.77 -26.28 -3.30
CA TYR A 81 -11.72 -25.95 -1.88
C TYR A 81 -10.72 -26.82 -1.12
N ARG A 82 -9.69 -26.19 -0.54
CA ARG A 82 -8.56 -26.85 0.16
C ARG A 82 -7.76 -27.84 -0.69
N GLY A 83 -8.01 -27.92 -2.00
CA GLY A 83 -7.25 -28.80 -2.91
C GLY A 83 -5.78 -28.36 -3.00
N LYS A 84 -5.54 -27.05 -3.01
CA LYS A 84 -4.21 -26.45 -3.07
C LYS A 84 -4.01 -25.44 -1.94
N ILE A 85 -2.90 -25.60 -1.22
CA ILE A 85 -2.49 -24.72 -0.12
C ILE A 85 -1.00 -24.45 -0.28
N LYS A 86 -0.56 -23.24 0.09
CA LYS A 86 0.86 -22.89 0.08
C LYS A 86 1.64 -23.87 0.95
N THR A 87 2.64 -24.51 0.37
CA THR A 87 3.63 -25.30 1.12
C THR A 87 4.32 -24.39 2.16
N PRO A 88 4.98 -24.95 3.19
CA PRO A 88 5.69 -24.14 4.19
C PRO A 88 6.62 -23.09 3.58
N VAL A 89 7.42 -23.49 2.59
CA VAL A 89 8.37 -22.59 1.91
C VAL A 89 7.66 -21.47 1.15
N GLU A 90 6.54 -21.75 0.50
CA GLU A 90 5.73 -20.74 -0.19
C GLU A 90 5.05 -19.80 0.80
N TYR A 91 4.53 -20.34 1.90
CA TYR A 91 3.86 -19.58 2.93
C TYR A 91 4.82 -18.58 3.59
N ILE A 92 6.00 -19.04 4.00
CA ILE A 92 7.05 -18.19 4.61
C ILE A 92 7.53 -17.15 3.59
N ASN A 93 7.98 -17.58 2.40
CA ASN A 93 8.54 -16.67 1.42
C ASN A 93 7.52 -15.63 0.93
N SER A 94 6.27 -16.04 0.71
CA SER A 94 5.23 -15.09 0.30
C SER A 94 4.85 -14.12 1.42
N SER A 95 4.92 -14.53 2.68
CA SER A 95 4.67 -13.65 3.83
C SER A 95 5.79 -12.61 3.97
N ILE A 96 7.05 -13.03 3.89
CA ILE A 96 8.22 -12.15 3.93
C ILE A 96 8.18 -11.13 2.79
N ARG A 97 7.94 -11.59 1.54
CA ARG A 97 7.79 -10.68 0.38
C ARG A 97 6.56 -9.78 0.49
N ALA A 98 5.48 -10.27 1.10
CA ALA A 98 4.28 -9.46 1.29
C ALA A 98 4.54 -8.32 2.28
N LEU A 99 5.43 -8.52 3.26
CA LEU A 99 5.80 -7.52 4.25
C LEU A 99 7.03 -6.68 3.88
N ASP A 100 7.68 -7.03 2.77
CA ASP A 100 9.00 -6.50 2.42
C ASP A 100 9.99 -6.57 3.60
N ALA A 101 9.98 -7.73 4.27
CA ALA A 101 10.75 -7.94 5.48
C ALA A 101 12.23 -8.19 5.17
N ASP A 102 13.09 -7.54 5.94
CA ASP A 102 14.52 -7.79 6.00
C ASP A 102 14.80 -9.09 6.75
N VAL A 103 15.61 -9.95 6.12
CA VAL A 103 16.00 -11.25 6.67
C VAL A 103 17.50 -11.23 6.91
N THR A 104 17.90 -11.26 8.18
CA THR A 104 19.29 -11.01 8.58
C THR A 104 20.09 -12.28 8.92
N ASP A 105 19.46 -13.46 8.95
CA ASP A 105 20.10 -14.73 9.38
C ASP A 105 19.46 -16.01 8.80
N THR A 106 19.96 -17.17 9.19
CA THR A 106 19.60 -18.53 8.71
C THR A 106 18.39 -19.16 9.40
N LYS A 107 17.43 -18.37 9.91
CA LYS A 107 16.29 -18.93 10.66
C LYS A 107 15.13 -19.43 9.80
N LEU A 108 15.05 -19.02 8.52
CA LEU A 108 13.99 -19.46 7.61
C LEU A 108 13.91 -20.99 7.42
N PRO A 109 15.04 -21.72 7.31
CA PRO A 109 15.02 -23.18 7.36
C PRO A 109 14.34 -23.77 8.60
N ASP A 110 14.56 -23.19 9.79
CA ASP A 110 13.96 -23.69 11.03
C ASP A 110 12.43 -23.56 10.99
N TYR A 111 11.91 -22.41 10.52
CA TYR A 111 10.46 -22.25 10.33
C TYR A 111 9.87 -23.23 9.32
N ASN A 112 10.63 -23.60 8.29
CA ASN A 112 10.18 -24.65 7.36
C ASN A 112 10.13 -26.01 8.05
N SER A 113 11.14 -26.35 8.85
CA SER A 113 11.20 -27.60 9.62
C SER A 113 10.07 -27.69 10.66
N ASP A 114 9.78 -26.61 11.39
CA ASP A 114 8.67 -26.54 12.36
C ASP A 114 7.31 -26.79 11.68
N LEU A 115 7.17 -26.30 10.45
CA LEU A 115 6.01 -26.55 9.59
C LEU A 115 6.03 -27.90 8.85
N GLY A 116 7.02 -28.76 9.14
CA GLY A 116 7.12 -30.12 8.62
C GLY A 116 7.80 -30.27 7.25
N MET A 117 8.50 -29.24 6.76
CA MET A 117 9.22 -29.26 5.49
C MET A 117 10.71 -29.00 5.68
N GLU A 118 11.50 -30.04 5.93
CA GLU A 118 12.95 -29.91 6.01
C GLU A 118 13.57 -29.66 4.62
N LEU A 119 14.28 -28.55 4.47
CA LEU A 119 14.87 -28.17 3.19
C LEU A 119 16.02 -29.12 2.83
N PHE A 120 15.99 -29.66 1.61
CA PHE A 120 17.04 -30.54 1.03
C PHE A 120 17.21 -31.93 1.69
N VAL A 121 16.29 -32.35 2.56
CA VAL A 121 16.36 -33.65 3.27
C VAL A 121 15.32 -34.66 2.75
N ARG A 122 14.54 -34.32 1.72
CA ARG A 122 13.55 -35.25 1.15
C ARG A 122 14.26 -36.43 0.49
N ASP A 123 14.09 -37.63 1.05
CA ASP A 123 14.69 -38.87 0.55
C ASP A 123 14.07 -39.34 -0.78
N ASP A 124 12.78 -39.04 -0.99
CA ASP A 124 12.05 -39.47 -2.19
C ASP A 124 12.36 -38.56 -3.40
N PRO A 125 12.54 -39.12 -4.60
CA PRO A 125 12.92 -38.37 -5.81
C PRO A 125 11.77 -37.54 -6.41
N ASP A 126 10.55 -37.68 -5.88
CA ASP A 126 9.35 -36.94 -6.30
C ASP A 126 9.21 -35.57 -5.61
N GLY A 127 10.00 -35.31 -4.57
CA GLY A 127 9.99 -34.06 -3.83
C GLY A 127 8.91 -34.01 -2.76
N TYR A 128 8.56 -32.79 -2.34
CA TYR A 128 7.52 -32.54 -1.36
C TYR A 128 6.14 -32.51 -2.02
N SER A 129 5.11 -32.95 -1.28
CA SER A 129 3.74 -32.94 -1.79
C SER A 129 3.25 -31.54 -2.12
N GLU A 130 2.47 -31.42 -3.18
CA GLU A 130 1.77 -30.20 -3.60
C GLU A 130 0.26 -30.29 -3.34
N ILE A 131 -0.18 -31.30 -2.58
CA ILE A 131 -1.59 -31.53 -2.20
C ILE A 131 -1.87 -30.77 -0.89
N GLY A 132 -2.96 -30.00 -0.85
CA GLY A 132 -3.27 -29.16 0.30
C GLY A 132 -3.46 -29.92 1.61
N ALA A 133 -4.07 -31.12 1.55
CA ALA A 133 -4.34 -31.95 2.72
C ALA A 133 -3.08 -32.41 3.47
N ASP A 134 -1.97 -32.61 2.77
CA ASP A 134 -0.70 -33.04 3.36
C ASP A 134 -0.04 -31.93 4.20
N TRP A 135 -0.48 -30.68 4.01
CA TRP A 135 -0.01 -29.50 4.74
C TRP A 135 -1.06 -28.92 5.69
N MET A 136 -2.12 -29.70 5.97
CA MET A 136 -3.25 -29.34 6.80
C MET A 136 -3.51 -30.39 7.90
N ASP A 137 -2.80 -30.26 9.00
CA ASP A 137 -3.09 -30.93 10.26
C ASP A 137 -3.13 -29.92 11.41
N THR A 138 -3.57 -30.37 12.59
CA THR A 138 -3.75 -29.46 13.73
C THR A 138 -2.43 -28.82 14.18
N SER A 139 -1.32 -29.55 14.06
CA SER A 139 0.02 -29.11 14.45
C SER A 139 0.55 -28.09 13.45
N THR A 140 0.49 -28.39 12.15
CA THR A 140 0.93 -27.46 11.10
C THR A 140 0.10 -26.18 11.04
N LEU A 141 -1.21 -26.24 11.33
CA LEU A 141 -2.04 -25.04 11.45
C LEU A 141 -1.66 -24.16 12.65
N LEU A 142 -1.32 -24.77 13.79
CA LEU A 142 -0.84 -24.05 14.96
C LEU A 142 0.49 -23.35 14.65
N GLU A 143 1.43 -24.05 14.02
CA GLU A 143 2.73 -23.47 13.67
C GLU A 143 2.62 -22.35 12.63
N ARG A 144 1.69 -22.45 11.66
CA ARG A 144 1.39 -21.33 10.75
C ARG A 144 0.88 -20.11 11.51
N MET A 145 0.03 -20.31 12.51
CA MET A 145 -0.49 -19.22 13.34
C MET A 145 0.62 -18.61 14.20
N THR A 146 1.49 -19.43 14.80
CA THR A 146 2.66 -19.00 15.56
C THR A 146 3.60 -18.16 14.70
N PHE A 147 3.95 -18.64 13.50
CA PHE A 147 4.76 -17.89 12.54
C PHE A 147 4.10 -16.56 12.17
N ALA A 148 2.82 -16.57 11.80
CA ALA A 148 2.09 -15.37 11.45
C ALA A 148 2.07 -14.33 12.58
N GLN A 149 1.85 -14.76 13.82
CA GLN A 149 1.85 -13.88 15.00
C GLN A 149 3.24 -13.32 15.27
N THR A 150 4.27 -14.16 15.20
CA THR A 150 5.65 -13.75 15.44
C THR A 150 6.07 -12.69 14.43
N VAL A 151 5.85 -12.93 13.15
CA VAL A 151 6.17 -11.97 12.09
C VAL A 151 5.29 -10.72 12.20
N ALA A 152 3.97 -10.84 12.36
CA ALA A 152 3.06 -9.68 12.43
C ALA A 152 3.31 -8.77 13.64
N SER A 153 3.80 -9.32 14.75
CA SER A 153 4.18 -8.56 15.94
C SER A 153 5.55 -7.89 15.84
N ASN A 154 6.29 -8.16 14.75
CA ASN A 154 7.69 -7.76 14.58
C ASN A 154 8.58 -8.20 15.76
N ALA A 155 8.25 -9.34 16.38
CA ALA A 155 8.94 -9.87 17.56
C ALA A 155 10.11 -10.79 17.21
N ASP A 156 10.31 -11.10 15.93
CA ASP A 156 11.46 -11.87 15.46
C ASP A 156 12.62 -10.96 15.09
N LYS A 157 13.72 -11.05 15.82
CA LYS A 157 14.95 -10.31 15.54
C LYS A 157 15.64 -10.70 14.21
N TYR A 158 15.19 -11.78 13.56
CA TYR A 158 15.77 -12.29 12.32
C TYR A 158 14.94 -11.99 11.08
N VAL A 159 13.66 -11.64 11.28
CA VAL A 159 12.71 -11.25 10.23
C VAL A 159 12.04 -9.99 10.73
N GLU A 160 12.62 -8.86 10.35
CA GLU A 160 12.13 -7.55 10.74
C GLU A 160 11.49 -6.89 9.52
N TRP A 161 10.41 -6.16 9.71
CA TRP A 161 9.83 -5.34 8.66
C TRP A 161 9.46 -3.98 9.22
N ASP A 162 9.67 -2.95 8.41
CA ASP A 162 9.28 -1.61 8.80
C ASP A 162 7.87 -1.31 8.30
N ALA A 163 6.96 -1.15 9.25
CA ALA A 163 5.60 -0.76 8.93
C ALA A 163 5.59 0.59 8.19
N GLU A 164 6.40 1.59 8.60
CA GLU A 164 6.38 2.91 7.93
C GLU A 164 6.73 2.81 6.44
N THR A 165 7.77 2.07 6.08
CA THR A 165 8.21 1.78 4.70
C THR A 165 7.18 0.95 3.95
N LEU A 166 6.76 -0.20 4.48
CA LEU A 166 5.80 -1.09 3.80
C LEU A 166 4.50 -0.39 3.40
N PHE A 167 3.99 0.47 4.29
CA PHE A 167 2.74 1.18 4.07
C PHE A 167 2.91 2.54 3.37
N SER A 168 4.12 3.10 3.31
CA SER A 168 4.41 4.30 2.50
C SER A 168 4.68 3.95 1.05
N GLU A 169 5.35 2.83 0.77
CA GLU A 169 5.60 2.33 -0.58
C GLU A 169 4.36 1.71 -1.24
N ARG A 170 3.47 1.10 -0.44
CA ARG A 170 2.19 0.52 -0.91
C ARG A 170 0.97 1.39 -0.61
N GLY A 171 1.18 2.59 -0.08
CA GLY A 171 0.17 3.64 -0.02
C GLY A 171 -0.14 4.18 -1.43
N PRO A 172 -1.34 4.72 -1.67
CA PRO A 172 -1.70 5.26 -2.98
C PRO A 172 -0.88 6.52 -3.28
N ASP A 173 0.25 6.38 -3.98
CA ASP A 173 1.01 7.46 -4.61
C ASP A 173 1.19 8.69 -3.70
N THR A 174 1.59 8.48 -2.44
CA THR A 174 1.73 9.54 -1.41
C THR A 174 2.98 10.39 -1.60
N LEU A 175 3.53 10.40 -2.80
CA LEU A 175 4.64 11.26 -3.16
C LEU A 175 4.09 12.59 -3.68
N VAL A 176 4.71 13.67 -3.22
CA VAL A 176 4.42 15.02 -3.68
C VAL A 176 5.09 15.29 -5.02
N ARG A 177 4.43 16.09 -5.86
CA ARG A 177 5.06 16.85 -6.96
C ARG A 177 5.02 18.33 -6.65
N TYR A 178 5.99 19.09 -7.12
CA TYR A 178 6.05 20.53 -6.92
C TYR A 178 6.15 21.33 -8.23
N HIS A 179 5.74 22.59 -8.15
CA HIS A 179 5.93 23.60 -9.17
C HIS A 179 6.22 24.95 -8.53
N VAL A 180 7.39 25.54 -8.84
CA VAL A 180 7.72 26.91 -8.46
C VAL A 180 7.06 27.86 -9.46
N PRO A 181 6.02 28.62 -9.08
CA PRO A 181 5.27 29.44 -10.01
C PRO A 181 6.11 30.61 -10.54
N THR A 182 5.85 30.98 -11.81
CA THR A 182 6.50 32.14 -12.45
C THR A 182 5.54 33.29 -12.73
N ASN A 183 4.24 33.05 -12.57
CA ASN A 183 3.14 34.00 -12.71
C ASN A 183 1.87 33.41 -12.03
N GLY A 184 0.80 34.21 -11.96
CA GLY A 184 -0.47 33.82 -11.34
C GLY A 184 -1.47 33.07 -12.23
N ALA A 185 -1.08 32.59 -13.42
CA ALA A 185 -2.04 32.03 -14.39
C ALA A 185 -2.76 30.75 -13.91
N LEU A 186 -2.14 29.99 -13.00
CA LEU A 186 -2.75 28.78 -12.43
C LEU A 186 -3.89 29.08 -11.44
N ASN A 187 -3.97 30.30 -10.90
CA ASN A 187 -4.94 30.71 -9.88
C ASN A 187 -5.12 29.63 -8.79
N LEU A 188 -6.34 29.12 -8.58
CA LEU A 188 -6.63 28.00 -7.69
C LEU A 188 -6.89 26.69 -8.43
N ASP A 189 -6.76 26.64 -9.76
CA ASP A 189 -7.07 25.43 -10.52
C ASP A 189 -6.12 24.28 -10.16
N TRP A 190 -4.86 24.58 -9.85
CA TRP A 190 -3.87 23.62 -9.37
C TRP A 190 -4.22 22.97 -8.02
N THR A 191 -5.22 23.45 -7.29
CA THR A 191 -5.67 22.82 -6.03
C THR A 191 -6.73 21.74 -6.23
N ARG A 192 -7.25 21.59 -7.47
CA ARG A 192 -8.35 20.66 -7.80
C ARG A 192 -7.84 19.26 -8.12
N VAL A 193 -8.68 18.26 -7.88
CA VAL A 193 -8.37 16.81 -8.09
C VAL A 193 -7.98 16.50 -9.54
N ASP A 194 -8.65 17.16 -10.48
CA ASP A 194 -8.54 16.87 -11.92
C ASP A 194 -7.47 17.70 -12.63
N PHE A 195 -6.74 18.55 -11.89
CA PHE A 195 -5.61 19.28 -12.44
C PHE A 195 -4.50 18.30 -12.86
N ASN A 196 -3.96 18.50 -14.05
CA ASN A 196 -2.90 17.68 -14.60
C ASN A 196 -1.53 18.26 -14.23
N ASP A 197 -0.89 17.63 -13.24
CA ASP A 197 0.46 17.95 -12.75
C ASP A 197 1.56 17.06 -13.36
N ALA A 198 1.27 16.27 -14.40
CA ALA A 198 2.23 15.30 -14.95
C ALA A 198 3.52 15.94 -15.52
N LYS A 199 3.51 17.26 -15.77
CA LYS A 199 4.67 18.04 -16.23
C LYS A 199 5.40 18.76 -15.09
N TRP A 200 4.99 18.55 -13.85
CA TRP A 200 5.68 19.09 -12.68
C TRP A 200 6.95 18.28 -12.40
N SER A 201 7.61 18.54 -11.26
CA SER A 201 8.82 17.85 -10.85
C SER A 201 8.69 16.31 -10.81
N ALA A 202 9.82 15.63 -10.63
CA ALA A 202 9.83 14.28 -10.10
C ALA A 202 9.09 14.22 -8.74
N SER A 203 8.64 13.03 -8.35
CA SER A 203 7.91 12.81 -7.12
C SER A 203 8.84 12.49 -5.95
N GLY A 204 8.49 12.94 -4.75
CA GLY A 204 9.25 12.73 -3.51
C GLY A 204 8.35 12.93 -2.27
N THR A 205 8.91 13.04 -1.07
CA THR A 205 8.14 13.10 0.19
C THR A 205 8.13 14.48 0.85
N SER A 206 9.09 15.34 0.51
CA SER A 206 9.22 16.71 1.02
C SER A 206 9.81 17.62 -0.04
N VAL A 207 9.59 18.93 0.12
CA VAL A 207 10.07 19.97 -0.79
C VAL A 207 10.81 21.01 0.02
N GLY A 208 12.04 21.36 -0.36
CA GLY A 208 12.85 22.25 0.46
C GLY A 208 14.12 22.76 -0.22
N TYR A 209 14.82 23.63 0.47
CA TYR A 209 16.24 23.91 0.24
C TYR A 209 16.89 24.38 1.54
N ASP A 210 18.21 24.32 1.58
CA ASP A 210 18.97 24.83 2.71
C ASP A 210 20.40 25.21 2.27
N THR A 211 20.80 26.46 2.51
CA THR A 211 22.14 26.96 2.19
C THR A 211 23.16 26.77 3.32
N ASN A 212 22.70 26.43 4.52
CA ASN A 212 23.48 26.20 5.73
C ASN A 212 23.58 24.70 6.09
N ALA A 213 22.77 23.86 5.43
CA ALA A 213 22.70 22.40 5.55
C ALA A 213 22.09 21.87 6.86
N ASP A 214 21.24 22.66 7.52
CA ASP A 214 20.51 22.33 8.74
C ASP A 214 19.36 21.30 8.54
N TYR A 215 18.74 21.31 7.37
CA TYR A 215 17.54 20.54 7.00
C TYR A 215 17.77 19.47 5.94
N THR A 216 19.01 19.26 5.49
CA THR A 216 19.34 18.39 4.35
C THR A 216 18.71 16.99 4.47
N ASP A 217 18.68 16.43 5.68
CA ASP A 217 18.10 15.10 5.96
C ASP A 217 16.57 15.04 5.79
N PHE A 218 15.91 16.19 5.76
CA PHE A 218 14.45 16.32 5.61
C PHE A 218 14.03 16.73 4.20
N ILE A 219 14.95 16.95 3.26
CA ILE A 219 14.67 17.46 1.92
C ILE A 219 14.89 16.36 0.88
N ASP A 220 13.80 15.95 0.23
CA ASP A 220 13.81 14.99 -0.87
C ASP A 220 13.83 15.71 -2.22
N LEU A 221 12.98 16.73 -2.37
CA LEU A 221 12.87 17.54 -3.59
C LEU A 221 13.47 18.93 -3.37
N ASP A 222 14.68 19.13 -3.88
CA ASP A 222 15.40 20.41 -3.83
C ASP A 222 14.79 21.44 -4.80
N VAL A 223 14.44 22.62 -4.27
CA VAL A 223 13.90 23.77 -5.00
C VAL A 223 14.80 25.01 -4.99
N GLN A 224 16.02 24.91 -4.44
CA GLN A 224 16.94 26.04 -4.27
C GLN A 224 17.14 26.81 -5.57
N THR A 225 17.39 26.10 -6.67
CA THR A 225 17.64 26.71 -8.00
C THR A 225 16.44 27.54 -8.49
N GLY A 226 15.21 27.13 -8.13
CA GLY A 226 13.97 27.80 -8.52
C GLY A 226 13.53 28.91 -7.57
N MET A 227 13.81 28.77 -6.27
CA MET A 227 13.31 29.65 -5.22
C MET A 227 14.36 30.63 -4.70
N HIS A 228 15.51 30.16 -4.23
CA HIS A 228 16.48 31.03 -3.57
C HIS A 228 16.91 32.19 -4.50
N GLN A 229 16.85 33.41 -3.97
CA GLN A 229 17.07 34.70 -4.64
C GLN A 229 16.12 35.02 -5.81
N LYS A 230 15.02 34.27 -5.99
CA LYS A 230 14.13 34.38 -7.17
C LYS A 230 12.64 34.42 -6.84
N ARG A 231 12.19 33.58 -5.93
CA ARG A 231 10.78 33.33 -5.60
C ARG A 231 10.64 33.00 -4.11
N THR A 232 9.44 33.19 -3.59
CA THR A 232 9.12 33.03 -2.16
C THR A 232 8.06 31.94 -1.93
N SER A 233 7.63 31.27 -2.99
CA SER A 233 6.55 30.29 -2.91
C SER A 233 6.76 29.09 -3.82
N VAL A 234 6.08 28.00 -3.49
CA VAL A 234 5.99 26.78 -4.28
C VAL A 234 4.61 26.15 -4.14
N TYR A 235 4.10 25.58 -5.22
CA TYR A 235 2.90 24.76 -5.21
C TYR A 235 3.26 23.29 -5.12
N ILE A 236 2.63 22.57 -4.21
CA ILE A 236 2.91 21.16 -3.92
C ILE A 236 1.61 20.40 -3.97
N ARG A 237 1.62 19.21 -4.59
CA ARG A 237 0.45 18.37 -4.79
C ARG A 237 0.74 16.95 -4.35
N LEU A 238 -0.08 16.47 -3.42
CA LEU A 238 -0.05 15.13 -2.84
C LEU A 238 -1.35 14.38 -3.22
N PRO A 239 -1.33 13.52 -4.24
CA PRO A 239 -2.45 12.66 -4.56
C PRO A 239 -2.59 11.53 -3.52
N PHE A 240 -3.84 11.11 -3.29
CA PHE A 240 -4.12 9.94 -2.45
C PHE A 240 -5.49 9.34 -2.81
N LEU A 241 -5.69 8.08 -2.45
CA LEU A 241 -6.95 7.36 -2.65
C LEU A 241 -7.68 7.18 -1.31
N VAL A 242 -9.01 7.30 -1.35
CA VAL A 242 -9.91 7.02 -0.22
C VAL A 242 -10.99 6.05 -0.68
N ASP A 243 -11.05 4.88 -0.07
CA ASP A 243 -12.04 3.85 -0.44
C ASP A 243 -13.46 4.17 0.06
N ASP A 244 -13.58 4.65 1.30
CA ASP A 244 -14.83 5.07 1.92
C ASP A 244 -14.58 6.28 2.83
N PRO A 245 -14.98 7.50 2.45
CA PRO A 245 -14.85 8.67 3.32
C PRO A 245 -15.60 8.57 4.64
N GLY A 246 -16.68 7.78 4.70
CA GLY A 246 -17.52 7.63 5.88
C GLY A 246 -16.86 6.82 7.01
N GLN A 247 -15.67 6.26 6.75
CA GLN A 247 -14.92 5.49 7.75
C GLN A 247 -14.09 6.36 8.71
N PHE A 248 -14.01 7.68 8.48
CA PHE A 248 -13.16 8.56 9.29
C PHE A 248 -13.98 9.34 10.32
N ASP A 249 -13.56 9.25 11.57
CA ASP A 249 -14.04 10.11 12.66
C ASP A 249 -13.15 11.35 12.82
N TYR A 250 -11.88 11.25 12.45
CA TYR A 250 -10.95 12.37 12.43
C TYR A 250 -10.12 12.43 11.14
N LEU A 251 -9.66 13.64 10.84
CA LEU A 251 -8.68 13.93 9.80
C LEU A 251 -7.68 14.94 10.36
N ARG A 252 -6.39 14.74 10.13
CA ARG A 252 -5.30 15.56 10.67
C ARG A 252 -4.20 15.73 9.63
N LEU A 253 -3.67 16.95 9.53
CA LEU A 253 -2.47 17.24 8.76
C LEU A 253 -1.33 17.46 9.75
N ASP A 254 -0.35 16.59 9.72
CA ASP A 254 0.93 16.83 10.38
C ASP A 254 1.85 17.52 9.38
N MET A 255 2.44 18.66 9.76
CA MET A 255 3.27 19.47 8.88
C MET A 255 4.57 19.83 9.57
N ARG A 256 5.69 19.58 8.90
CA ARG A 256 6.93 20.34 9.09
C ARG A 256 6.97 21.42 8.04
N TYR A 257 7.17 22.66 8.44
CA TYR A 257 7.17 23.78 7.53
C TYR A 257 8.18 24.84 7.95
N ASP A 258 8.71 25.54 6.96
CA ASP A 258 9.55 26.72 7.11
C ASP A 258 9.41 27.59 5.84
N ASP A 259 8.79 28.76 5.88
CA ASP A 259 8.28 29.51 7.05
C ASP A 259 6.77 29.39 7.25
N GLY A 260 6.02 29.10 6.18
CA GLY A 260 4.56 29.14 6.20
C GLY A 260 3.91 28.31 5.11
N PHE A 261 2.61 28.08 5.25
CA PHE A 261 1.86 27.33 4.25
C PHE A 261 0.36 27.66 4.23
N VAL A 262 -0.28 27.33 3.10
CA VAL A 262 -1.74 27.19 3.00
C VAL A 262 -2.08 25.83 2.40
N ALA A 263 -2.87 25.03 3.11
CA ALA A 263 -3.31 23.71 2.68
C ALA A 263 -4.73 23.73 2.11
N TYR A 264 -4.93 22.98 1.02
CA TYR A 264 -6.19 22.79 0.34
C TYR A 264 -6.50 21.30 0.21
N LEU A 265 -7.73 20.91 0.50
CA LEU A 265 -8.24 19.57 0.26
C LEU A 265 -9.27 19.63 -0.87
N ASN A 266 -8.99 18.97 -1.99
CA ASN A 266 -9.88 18.94 -3.15
C ASN A 266 -10.36 20.33 -3.62
N GLY A 267 -9.48 21.33 -3.56
CA GLY A 267 -9.73 22.70 -3.96
C GLY A 267 -10.32 23.62 -2.88
N VAL A 268 -10.52 23.13 -1.66
CA VAL A 268 -11.04 23.92 -0.52
C VAL A 268 -9.91 24.15 0.48
N ARG A 269 -9.69 25.40 0.90
CA ARG A 269 -8.71 25.72 1.97
C ARG A 269 -9.12 25.04 3.29
N VAL A 270 -8.19 24.34 3.94
CA VAL A 270 -8.45 23.55 5.16
C VAL A 270 -7.53 23.86 6.33
N ALA A 271 -6.31 24.34 6.09
CA ALA A 271 -5.38 24.78 7.13
C ALA A 271 -4.40 25.82 6.59
N ALA A 272 -3.76 26.56 7.48
CA ALA A 272 -2.64 27.44 7.17
C ALA A 272 -1.86 27.79 8.44
N ALA A 273 -0.59 28.12 8.27
CA ALA A 273 0.26 28.74 9.27
C ALA A 273 1.12 29.80 8.58
N ASN A 274 1.36 30.94 9.23
CA ASN A 274 2.18 32.04 8.72
C ASN A 274 1.81 32.50 7.29
N ALA A 275 0.55 32.38 6.89
CA ALA A 275 0.07 32.84 5.59
C ALA A 275 -0.43 34.29 5.67
N PRO A 276 -0.16 35.14 4.66
CA PRO A 276 -0.67 36.51 4.64
C PRO A 276 -2.19 36.55 4.44
N GLU A 277 -2.82 37.66 4.86
CA GLU A 277 -4.28 37.84 4.70
C GLU A 277 -4.72 37.78 3.24
N THR A 278 -3.96 38.42 2.35
CA THR A 278 -4.19 38.37 0.90
C THR A 278 -3.14 37.48 0.26
N LEU A 279 -3.57 36.30 -0.19
CA LEU A 279 -2.70 35.32 -0.82
C LEU A 279 -2.63 35.53 -2.34
N ALA A 280 -1.42 35.70 -2.85
CA ALA A 280 -1.06 35.72 -4.26
C ALA A 280 -0.04 34.62 -4.54
N TRP A 281 0.20 34.31 -5.82
CA TRP A 281 1.08 33.21 -6.23
C TRP A 281 2.53 33.39 -5.78
N ASP A 282 2.98 34.63 -5.53
CA ASP A 282 4.31 35.05 -5.10
C ASP A 282 4.30 35.67 -3.68
N SER A 283 3.26 35.35 -2.89
CA SER A 283 3.20 35.77 -1.50
C SER A 283 4.36 35.23 -0.68
N ASN A 284 4.84 36.06 0.23
CA ASN A 284 5.74 35.63 1.31
C ASN A 284 4.92 35.06 2.46
N ALA A 285 5.58 34.30 3.34
CA ALA A 285 5.05 34.05 4.68
C ALA A 285 4.92 35.37 5.45
N ALA A 286 3.92 35.46 6.33
CA ALA A 286 3.65 36.65 7.14
C ALA A 286 4.67 36.82 8.28
N GLU A 287 5.17 35.70 8.79
CA GLU A 287 6.11 35.59 9.89
C GLU A 287 7.09 34.45 9.59
N GLY A 288 8.27 34.49 10.22
CA GLY A 288 9.23 33.38 10.12
C GLY A 288 8.87 32.23 11.05
N HIS A 289 9.49 31.07 10.84
CA HIS A 289 9.35 29.90 11.71
C HIS A 289 10.72 29.43 12.19
N SER A 290 10.88 29.10 13.49
CA SER A 290 12.23 28.77 13.99
C SER A 290 12.68 27.39 13.56
N ASP A 291 13.99 27.19 13.37
CA ASP A 291 14.50 25.90 12.92
C ASP A 291 14.22 24.75 13.88
N SER A 292 14.20 25.03 15.18
CA SER A 292 13.80 24.06 16.18
C SER A 292 12.36 23.60 16.01
N GLU A 293 11.46 24.48 15.60
CA GLU A 293 10.05 24.15 15.39
C GLU A 293 9.82 23.52 14.00
N ALA A 294 10.56 23.96 12.97
CA ALA A 294 10.48 23.43 11.62
C ALA A 294 10.86 21.94 11.52
N ARG A 295 11.74 21.46 12.41
CA ARG A 295 12.14 20.04 12.52
C ARG A 295 11.07 19.14 13.15
N GLU A 296 10.06 19.72 13.80
CA GLU A 296 9.01 18.98 14.49
C GLU A 296 7.70 19.00 13.70
N TYR A 297 6.97 17.88 13.74
CA TYR A 297 5.65 17.84 13.12
C TYR A 297 4.63 18.59 13.97
N GLN A 298 4.06 19.66 13.42
CA GLN A 298 2.92 20.35 13.99
C GLN A 298 1.62 19.78 13.45
N ALA A 299 0.67 19.50 14.35
CA ALA A 299 -0.61 18.87 14.01
C ALA A 299 -1.71 19.92 13.79
N PHE A 300 -2.38 19.84 12.65
CA PHE A 300 -3.52 20.66 12.28
C PHE A 300 -4.76 19.77 12.12
N SER A 301 -5.78 20.00 12.95
CA SER A 301 -7.04 19.25 12.84
C SER A 301 -7.80 19.65 11.58
N LEU A 302 -8.11 18.66 10.75
CA LEU A 302 -8.91 18.79 9.53
C LEU A 302 -10.27 18.08 9.65
N SER A 303 -10.67 17.60 10.83
CA SER A 303 -11.86 16.75 11.00
C SER A 303 -13.15 17.42 10.49
N ASN A 304 -13.26 18.74 10.59
CA ASN A 304 -14.39 19.50 10.04
C ASN A 304 -14.49 19.46 8.50
N HIS A 305 -13.43 18.97 7.84
CA HIS A 305 -13.30 18.84 6.39
C HIS A 305 -13.43 17.41 5.89
N ILE A 306 -13.72 16.41 6.73
CA ILE A 306 -13.92 15.00 6.31
C ILE A 306 -14.94 14.89 5.17
N LYS A 307 -16.04 15.65 5.23
CA LYS A 307 -17.07 15.73 4.17
C LYS A 307 -16.57 16.22 2.80
N ARG A 308 -15.32 16.69 2.71
CA ARG A 308 -14.66 17.09 1.45
C ARG A 308 -13.93 15.94 0.79
N LEU A 309 -13.64 14.86 1.51
CA LEU A 309 -13.08 13.64 0.94
C LEU A 309 -14.09 13.02 -0.04
N LYS A 310 -13.56 12.49 -1.13
CA LYS A 310 -14.30 11.77 -2.15
C LYS A 310 -13.90 10.31 -2.10
N LYS A 311 -14.84 9.42 -2.41
CA LYS A 311 -14.47 8.04 -2.75
C LYS A 311 -13.59 8.06 -4.02
N GLY A 312 -12.48 7.32 -4.00
CA GLY A 312 -11.46 7.31 -5.04
C GLY A 312 -10.43 8.43 -4.86
N LYS A 313 -10.11 9.12 -5.95
CA LYS A 313 -9.01 10.10 -6.01
C LYS A 313 -9.31 11.38 -5.22
N ASN A 314 -8.36 11.77 -4.40
CA ASN A 314 -8.31 13.02 -3.67
C ASN A 314 -6.96 13.72 -3.91
N ILE A 315 -6.90 15.01 -3.57
CA ILE A 315 -5.66 15.78 -3.58
C ILE A 315 -5.57 16.62 -2.31
N LEU A 316 -4.42 16.54 -1.64
CA LEU A 316 -3.96 17.56 -0.71
C LEU A 316 -2.99 18.46 -1.49
N ALA A 317 -3.27 19.75 -1.54
CA ALA A 317 -2.45 20.73 -2.23
C ALA A 317 -1.94 21.75 -1.23
N ILE A 318 -0.63 22.02 -1.23
CA ILE A 318 0.02 22.93 -0.30
C ILE A 318 0.64 24.09 -1.10
N HIS A 319 0.33 25.31 -0.69
CA HIS A 319 1.04 26.51 -1.11
C HIS A 319 2.08 26.79 -0.03
N GLY A 320 3.33 26.39 -0.28
CA GLY A 320 4.44 26.65 0.62
C GLY A 320 4.94 28.07 0.45
N LEU A 321 5.27 28.73 1.55
CA LEU A 321 5.63 30.15 1.63
C LEU A 321 6.93 30.28 2.41
N ASN A 322 7.83 31.10 1.89
CA ASN A 322 9.05 31.53 2.54
C ASN A 322 8.90 33.01 2.91
N VAL A 323 9.46 33.45 4.02
CA VAL A 323 9.37 34.82 4.52
C VAL A 323 10.08 35.82 3.59
N SER A 324 11.13 35.38 2.89
CA SER A 324 11.82 36.22 1.91
C SER A 324 12.49 35.41 0.80
N SER A 325 12.77 36.05 -0.35
CA SER A 325 13.50 35.37 -1.43
C SER A 325 14.97 35.12 -1.08
N THR A 326 15.49 35.73 -0.03
CA THR A 326 16.88 35.59 0.42
C THR A 326 17.01 34.73 1.67
N SER A 327 15.95 34.03 2.10
CA SER A 327 16.07 33.10 3.24
C SER A 327 17.12 32.03 2.95
N SER A 328 17.79 31.56 4.00
CA SER A 328 18.76 30.47 3.93
C SER A 328 18.08 29.13 3.64
N ASP A 329 16.81 29.01 3.97
CA ASP A 329 16.13 27.73 4.08
C ASP A 329 14.67 27.81 3.64
N PHE A 330 14.11 26.63 3.39
CA PHE A 330 12.72 26.39 3.12
C PHE A 330 12.42 24.91 3.33
N LEU A 331 11.31 24.59 3.99
CA LEU A 331 10.88 23.21 4.17
C LEU A 331 9.36 23.11 4.10
N ILE A 332 8.85 22.13 3.37
CA ILE A 332 7.45 21.69 3.44
C ILE A 332 7.43 20.17 3.37
N GLN A 333 6.99 19.54 4.45
CA GLN A 333 6.80 18.09 4.53
C GLN A 333 5.42 17.77 5.13
N PRO A 334 4.41 17.51 4.28
CA PRO A 334 3.07 17.19 4.72
C PRO A 334 2.89 15.69 5.02
N ARG A 335 2.12 15.37 6.06
CA ARG A 335 1.62 14.03 6.36
C ARG A 335 0.13 14.09 6.68
N LEU A 336 -0.71 13.53 5.82
CA LEU A 336 -2.17 13.47 6.05
C LEU A 336 -2.52 12.17 6.78
N ARG A 337 -3.29 12.26 7.86
CA ARG A 337 -3.75 11.12 8.67
C ARG A 337 -5.26 11.17 8.85
N GLY A 338 -5.92 10.02 8.78
CA GLY A 338 -7.32 9.84 9.17
C GLY A 338 -7.49 8.57 9.99
N GLY A 339 -8.55 8.47 10.78
CA GLY A 339 -8.78 7.29 11.62
C GLY A 339 -10.11 7.33 12.37
N LEU A 340 -10.29 6.37 13.26
CA LEU A 340 -11.46 6.23 14.14
C LEU A 340 -11.16 6.74 15.55
N GLY A 341 -12.20 7.22 16.25
CA GLY A 341 -12.10 7.73 17.61
C GLY A 341 -11.82 9.23 17.71
N GLY A 342 -12.36 9.87 18.74
CA GLY A 342 -12.14 11.30 19.02
C GLY A 342 -10.66 11.56 19.34
N GLY A 343 -10.03 12.42 18.54
CA GLY A 343 -8.61 12.73 18.64
C GLY A 343 -8.13 13.11 20.04
N GLU A 344 -6.84 12.83 20.26
CA GLU A 344 -5.98 13.06 21.44
C GLU A 344 -5.77 11.89 22.40
N SER A 345 -6.56 10.83 22.34
CA SER A 345 -6.25 9.61 23.10
C SER A 345 -6.83 8.40 22.42
N ILE A 346 -6.05 7.76 21.53
CA ILE A 346 -6.01 6.31 21.34
C ILE A 346 -4.86 5.98 20.37
N VAL A 347 -3.73 5.59 20.99
CA VAL A 347 -2.87 4.46 20.62
C VAL A 347 -2.13 4.51 19.26
N ASN A 348 -0.86 4.91 19.33
CA ASN A 348 0.25 4.76 18.37
C ASN A 348 0.52 3.32 17.85
N TYR A 349 -0.42 2.37 17.95
CA TYR A 349 -0.19 0.96 17.65
C TYR A 349 -1.21 0.34 16.68
N PHE A 350 -2.40 0.93 16.48
CA PHE A 350 -3.47 0.28 15.71
C PHE A 350 -4.06 1.10 14.54
N ASP A 351 -3.51 2.29 14.25
CA ASP A 351 -3.99 3.20 13.20
C ASP A 351 -4.01 2.62 11.76
N ARG A 352 -3.44 1.44 11.52
CA ARG A 352 -3.25 0.88 10.17
C ARG A 352 -4.23 -0.22 9.74
N LEU A 353 -4.98 -0.83 10.66
CA LEU A 353 -5.86 -1.97 10.33
C LEU A 353 -7.22 -1.58 9.72
N LEU A 354 -7.58 -0.30 9.76
CA LEU A 354 -8.92 0.14 9.41
C LEU A 354 -9.10 0.53 7.94
N PHE A 355 -8.01 0.59 7.18
CA PHE A 355 -8.01 1.12 5.80
C PHE A 355 -8.18 0.07 4.70
N GLN A 356 -8.31 -1.21 5.02
CA GLN A 356 -8.51 -2.26 4.02
C GLN A 356 -9.78 -3.05 4.33
N LYS A 357 -10.57 -3.29 3.28
CA LYS A 357 -11.92 -3.89 3.24
C LYS A 357 -12.04 -5.33 3.80
N SER A 358 -11.50 -5.66 4.96
CA SER A 358 -11.56 -7.04 5.46
C SER A 358 -12.55 -7.27 6.62
N LEU A 359 -13.08 -6.22 7.25
CA LEU A 359 -13.92 -6.38 8.44
C LEU A 359 -15.35 -5.87 8.21
N THR A 360 -16.32 -6.75 8.45
CA THR A 360 -17.73 -6.40 8.58
C THR A 360 -17.94 -5.52 9.82
N ALA A 361 -19.09 -4.84 9.91
CA ALA A 361 -19.43 -4.01 11.08
C ALA A 361 -19.40 -4.81 12.39
N GLU A 362 -19.76 -6.09 12.33
CA GLU A 362 -19.75 -7.01 13.47
C GLU A 362 -18.31 -7.40 13.86
N GLN A 363 -17.46 -7.72 12.89
CA GLN A 363 -16.04 -8.00 13.13
C GLN A 363 -15.29 -6.77 13.67
N ARG A 364 -15.67 -5.57 13.24
CA ARG A 364 -15.18 -4.30 13.77
C ARG A 364 -15.60 -4.09 15.23
N GLY A 365 -16.84 -4.40 15.57
CA GLY A 365 -17.34 -4.35 16.96
C GLY A 365 -16.57 -5.30 17.87
N ILE A 366 -16.39 -6.57 17.44
CA ILE A 366 -15.62 -7.58 18.20
C ILE A 366 -14.16 -7.15 18.41
N LEU A 367 -13.53 -6.57 17.38
CA LEU A 367 -12.14 -6.09 17.49
C LEU A 367 -12.02 -4.93 18.48
N LEU A 368 -12.96 -3.98 18.44
CA LEU A 368 -13.01 -2.85 19.37
C LEU A 368 -13.25 -3.33 20.81
N ASP A 369 -14.14 -4.30 21.01
CA ASP A 369 -14.40 -4.90 22.32
C ASP A 369 -13.19 -5.69 22.85
N PHE A 370 -12.46 -6.40 21.98
CA PHE A 370 -11.21 -7.08 22.34
C PHE A 370 -10.11 -6.09 22.77
N VAL A 371 -9.98 -4.95 22.09
CA VAL A 371 -9.00 -3.91 22.44
C VAL A 371 -9.39 -3.21 23.75
N ASN A 372 -10.67 -2.88 23.92
CA ASN A 372 -11.17 -2.20 25.11
C ASN A 372 -11.22 -3.10 26.36
N SER A 373 -11.46 -4.41 26.20
CA SER A 373 -11.41 -5.38 27.30
C SER A 373 -9.99 -5.69 27.76
N ASN A 374 -8.99 -5.58 26.88
CA ASN A 374 -7.57 -5.70 27.25
C ASN A 374 -7.00 -4.45 27.95
N ALA A 375 -7.74 -3.35 28.03
CA ALA A 375 -7.39 -2.20 28.89
C ALA A 375 -7.81 -2.44 30.36
N ILE A 376 -8.75 -3.36 30.61
CA ILE A 376 -9.24 -3.69 31.95
C ILE A 376 -8.58 -4.99 32.39
N GLY A 377 -7.31 -4.88 32.78
CA GLY A 377 -6.66 -5.93 33.56
C GLY A 377 -5.30 -6.36 33.01
N ARG A 378 -4.28 -5.56 33.32
CA ARG A 378 -2.99 -6.09 33.78
C ARG A 378 -2.47 -5.20 34.93
N PRO A 379 -1.78 -5.77 35.92
CA PRO A 379 -1.18 -5.04 37.05
C PRO A 379 -0.17 -3.99 36.61
#